data_AF-A0A4T0H1B2-F1
#
_entry.id   AF-A0A4T0H1B2-F1
#
_cell.length_a   1.000
_cell.length_b   1.000
_cell.length_c   1.000
_cell.angle_alpha   90.00
_cell.angle_beta   90.00
_cell.angle_gamma   90.00
#
_symmetry.space_group_name_H-M   'P 1'
#
loop_
_entity.id
_entity.type
_entity.pdbx_description
1 polymer ?
#
loop_
_entity_poly.entity_id
_entity_poly.type
_entity_poly.pdbx_seq_one_letter_code
_entity_poly.pdbx_strand_id
1 'polypeptide(L)'
;MSSENFDQIVRLSTLLNCNYELSIEVAEIDNRISTNTRHLKYNRHLDDLNRRASVLNSNIKQLQERSSDLSNSIQRRRTSLIKRRRHLCALQEAENSQSIPKDTPSQKINHLSPKAARSHLLNHLISLFPILNTDDSFTFSILGLELENPNPIISSSALGYTSLLTQILSSYLNIHLPYQIVYKGSHSYIIDSISNIRGNNSFPLHYNLKNDHRYRLEYAIYLFNKNIQVLMLSYDLPLPELGHILANMKNLLLILSS
;
A
#
# COMPACT_ATOMS: atom_id res chain seq x y z
N MET A 1 39.93 -10.02 96.79
CA MET A 1 40.04 -10.21 95.32
C MET A 1 38.74 -10.72 94.68
N SER A 2 37.56 -10.55 95.30
CA SER A 2 36.28 -11.06 94.79
C SER A 2 35.35 -9.99 94.17
N SER A 3 35.55 -8.70 94.45
CA SER A 3 34.67 -7.63 93.90
C SER A 3 35.00 -7.25 92.46
N GLU A 4 36.29 -7.20 92.08
CA GLU A 4 36.70 -6.83 90.72
C GLU A 4 36.21 -7.83 89.64
N ASN A 5 36.12 -9.11 90.00
CA ASN A 5 35.61 -10.14 89.09
C ASN A 5 34.08 -10.04 88.91
N PHE A 6 33.36 -9.66 89.96
CA PHE A 6 31.91 -9.43 89.89
C PHE A 6 31.57 -8.21 89.03
N ASP A 7 32.29 -7.09 89.20
CA ASP A 7 32.08 -5.87 88.40
C ASP A 7 32.37 -6.10 86.91
N GLN A 8 33.36 -6.92 86.57
CA GLN A 8 33.64 -7.31 85.19
C GLN A 8 32.52 -8.16 84.58
N ILE A 9 31.95 -9.10 85.35
CA ILE A 9 30.82 -9.93 84.91
C ILE A 9 29.58 -9.08 84.68
N VAL A 10 29.30 -8.11 85.56
CA VAL A 10 28.16 -7.18 85.40
C VAL A 10 28.37 -6.28 84.17
N ARG A 11 29.59 -5.78 83.93
CA ARG A 11 29.88 -5.02 82.71
C ARG A 11 29.68 -5.86 81.45
N LEU A 12 30.15 -7.11 81.45
CA LEU A 12 29.96 -8.00 80.31
C LEU A 12 28.47 -8.30 80.07
N SER A 13 27.68 -8.52 81.13
CA SER A 13 26.24 -8.76 80.99
C SER A 13 25.49 -7.54 80.47
N THR A 14 25.85 -6.34 80.94
CA THR A 14 25.28 -5.08 80.40
C THR A 14 25.64 -4.88 78.93
N LEU A 15 26.88 -5.15 78.52
CA LEU A 15 27.29 -5.07 77.11
C LEU A 15 26.57 -6.10 76.23
N LEU A 16 26.37 -7.32 76.74
CA LEU A 16 25.58 -8.33 76.03
C LEU A 16 24.12 -7.88 75.86
N ASN A 17 23.52 -7.28 76.88
CA ASN A 17 22.16 -6.75 76.79
C ASN A 17 22.07 -5.58 75.80
N CYS A 18 23.02 -4.65 75.84
CA CYS A 18 23.08 -3.56 74.86
C CYS A 18 23.27 -4.08 73.43
N ASN A 19 24.12 -5.08 73.21
CA ASN A 19 24.30 -5.69 71.88
C ASN A 19 23.02 -6.38 71.39
N TYR A 20 22.27 -7.01 72.29
CA TYR A 20 20.98 -7.63 71.97
C TYR A 20 19.94 -6.56 71.58
N GLU A 21 19.82 -5.49 72.37
CA GLU A 21 18.92 -4.36 72.07
C GLU A 21 19.26 -3.67 70.74
N LEU A 22 20.55 -3.42 70.47
CA LEU A 22 21.00 -2.87 69.19
C LEU A 22 20.66 -3.80 68.02
N SER A 23 20.75 -5.11 68.21
CA SER A 23 20.42 -6.08 67.16
C SER A 23 18.92 -6.05 66.81
N ILE A 24 18.05 -5.85 67.80
CA ILE A 24 16.61 -5.68 67.59
C ILE A 24 16.32 -4.38 66.85
N GLU A 25 16.96 -3.27 67.26
CA GLU A 25 16.75 -1.96 66.64
C GLU A 25 17.22 -1.95 65.18
N VAL A 26 18.36 -2.58 64.87
CA VAL A 26 18.83 -2.76 63.48
C VAL A 26 17.81 -3.55 62.65
N ALA A 27 17.27 -4.65 63.19
CA ALA A 27 16.25 -5.42 62.48
C ALA A 27 14.95 -4.63 62.24
N GLU A 28 14.57 -3.75 63.18
CA GLU A 28 13.43 -2.85 63.00
C GLU A 28 13.70 -1.79 61.93
N ILE A 29 14.89 -1.18 61.93
CA ILE A 29 15.32 -0.21 60.92
C ILE A 29 15.35 -0.85 59.53
N ASP A 30 15.90 -2.05 59.39
CA ASP A 30 15.92 -2.78 58.12
C ASP A 30 14.50 -3.06 57.59
N ASN A 31 13.58 -3.44 58.48
CA ASN A 31 12.17 -3.61 58.12
C ASN A 31 11.53 -2.29 57.66
N ARG A 32 11.81 -1.17 58.34
CA ARG A 32 11.34 0.17 57.93
C ARG A 32 11.93 0.61 56.59
N ILE A 33 13.20 0.30 56.32
CA ILE A 33 13.84 0.59 55.03
C ILE A 33 13.22 -0.27 53.93
N SER A 34 12.98 -1.57 54.19
CA SER A 34 12.39 -2.48 53.20
C SER A 34 10.95 -2.08 52.83
N THR A 35 10.15 -1.63 53.80
CA THR A 35 8.79 -1.15 53.55
C THR A 35 8.80 0.17 52.79
N ASN A 36 9.62 1.14 53.21
CA ASN A 36 9.72 2.43 52.54
C ASN A 36 10.23 2.29 51.09
N THR A 37 11.22 1.42 50.85
CA THR A 37 11.70 1.15 49.48
C THR A 37 10.62 0.52 48.59
N ARG A 38 9.74 -0.35 49.13
CA ARG A 38 8.58 -0.87 48.40
C ARG A 38 7.58 0.24 48.06
N HIS A 39 7.25 1.10 49.02
CA HIS A 39 6.37 2.26 48.79
C HIS A 39 6.92 3.20 47.70
N LEU A 40 8.22 3.50 47.73
CA LEU A 40 8.87 4.33 46.71
C LEU A 40 8.81 3.69 45.31
N LYS A 41 9.04 2.36 45.20
CA LYS A 41 8.91 1.65 43.93
C LYS A 41 7.49 1.70 43.39
N TYR A 42 6.50 1.50 44.27
CA TYR A 42 5.09 1.55 43.91
C TYR A 42 4.67 2.96 43.43
N ASN A 43 5.05 4.01 44.15
CA ASN A 43 4.74 5.39 43.76
C ASN A 43 5.39 5.78 42.43
N ARG A 44 6.64 5.39 42.18
CA ARG A 44 7.29 5.59 40.87
C ARG A 44 6.55 4.88 39.74
N HIS A 45 6.04 3.68 40.01
CA HIS A 45 5.26 2.93 39.03
C HIS A 45 3.91 3.61 38.74
N LEU A 46 3.24 4.13 39.77
CA LEU A 46 2.02 4.92 39.60
C LEU A 46 2.27 6.20 38.78
N ASP A 47 3.36 6.91 39.05
CA ASP A 47 3.73 8.11 38.30
C ASP A 47 4.00 7.80 36.82
N ASP A 48 4.67 6.69 36.53
CA ASP A 48 4.93 6.26 35.15
C ASP A 48 3.63 5.88 34.43
N LEU A 49 2.73 5.15 35.09
CA LEU A 49 1.41 4.84 34.54
C LEU A 49 0.58 6.10 34.27
N ASN A 50 0.61 7.07 35.20
CA ASN A 50 -0.10 8.34 35.03
C ASN A 50 0.44 9.16 33.86
N ARG A 51 1.76 9.19 33.66
CA ARG A 51 2.39 9.84 32.49
C ARG A 51 2.00 9.16 31.19
N ARG A 52 1.99 7.82 31.16
CA ARG A 52 1.54 7.07 29.98
C ARG A 52 0.08 7.35 29.68
N ALA A 53 -0.78 7.36 30.70
CA ALA A 53 -2.19 7.70 30.55
C ALA A 53 -2.40 9.11 30.01
N SER A 54 -1.62 10.11 30.48
CA SER A 54 -1.73 11.48 29.96
C SER A 54 -1.33 11.59 28.49
N VAL A 55 -0.26 10.89 28.07
CA VAL A 55 0.19 10.87 26.67
C VAL A 55 -0.83 10.18 25.76
N LEU A 56 -1.39 9.06 26.21
CA LEU A 56 -2.45 8.37 25.46
C LEU A 56 -3.68 9.26 25.31
N ASN A 57 -4.10 9.96 26.37
CA ASN A 57 -5.23 10.88 26.30
C ASN A 57 -4.97 12.06 25.35
N SER A 58 -3.76 12.61 25.30
CA SER A 58 -3.43 13.65 24.32
C SER A 58 -3.47 13.12 22.89
N ASN A 59 -2.99 11.89 22.66
CA ASN A 59 -3.03 11.27 21.33
C ASN A 59 -4.47 11.00 20.87
N ILE A 60 -5.34 10.53 21.76
CA ILE A 60 -6.75 10.31 21.46
C ILE A 60 -7.41 11.63 21.06
N LYS A 61 -7.16 12.73 21.79
CA LYS A 61 -7.68 14.06 21.44
C LYS A 61 -7.20 14.52 20.06
N GLN A 62 -5.90 14.39 19.76
CA GLN A 62 -5.36 14.74 18.44
C GLN A 62 -5.97 13.91 17.31
N LEU A 63 -6.22 12.62 17.53
CA LEU A 63 -6.86 11.76 16.54
C LEU A 63 -8.33 12.13 16.33
N GLN A 64 -9.05 12.49 17.38
CA GLN A 64 -10.42 12.98 17.30
C GLN A 64 -10.51 14.30 16.52
N GLU A 65 -9.61 15.25 16.79
CA GLU A 65 -9.51 16.51 16.05
C GLU A 65 -9.25 16.25 14.56
N ARG A 66 -8.24 15.44 14.21
CA ARG A 66 -7.93 15.08 12.81
C ARG A 66 -9.09 14.41 12.10
N SER A 67 -9.82 13.52 12.78
CA SER A 67 -11.01 12.87 12.22
C SER A 67 -12.11 13.90 11.90
N SER A 68 -12.34 14.83 12.83
CA SER A 68 -13.32 15.92 12.64
C SER A 68 -12.94 16.85 11.48
N ASP A 69 -11.65 17.21 11.35
CA ASP A 69 -11.13 18.04 10.27
C ASP A 69 -11.29 17.35 8.91
N LEU A 70 -10.98 16.06 8.83
CA LEU A 70 -11.12 15.29 7.61
C LEU A 70 -12.59 15.18 7.19
N SER A 71 -13.49 14.91 8.15
CA SER A 71 -14.94 14.89 7.91
C SER A 71 -15.45 16.24 7.39
N ASN A 72 -15.02 17.34 8.01
CA ASN A 72 -15.34 18.69 7.57
C ASN A 72 -14.82 18.99 6.16
N SER A 73 -13.60 18.55 5.82
CA SER A 73 -13.01 18.70 4.49
C SER A 73 -13.81 17.94 3.42
N ILE A 74 -14.19 16.69 3.71
CA ILE A 74 -15.04 15.87 2.82
C ILE A 74 -16.39 16.56 2.60
N GLN A 75 -17.01 17.08 3.66
CA GLN A 75 -18.30 17.76 3.56
C GLN A 75 -18.20 19.04 2.72
N ARG A 76 -17.15 19.86 2.92
CA ARG A 76 -16.87 21.04 2.08
C ARG A 76 -16.74 20.64 0.61
N ARG A 77 -15.99 19.59 0.30
CA ARG A 77 -15.81 19.09 -1.08
C ARG A 77 -17.11 18.55 -1.68
N ARG A 78 -17.95 17.86 -0.91
CA ARG A 78 -19.28 17.42 -1.37
C ARG A 78 -20.17 18.59 -1.72
N THR A 79 -20.23 19.62 -0.88
CA THR A 79 -21.05 20.81 -1.14
C THR A 79 -20.58 21.58 -2.37
N SER A 80 -19.26 21.72 -2.60
CA SER A 80 -18.74 22.41 -3.80
C SER A 80 -19.04 21.64 -5.08
N LEU A 81 -18.95 20.30 -5.06
CA LEU A 81 -19.34 19.45 -6.19
C LEU A 81 -20.82 19.55 -6.52
N ILE A 82 -21.70 19.58 -5.50
CA ILE A 82 -23.14 19.78 -5.70
C ILE A 82 -23.42 21.15 -6.34
N LYS A 83 -22.77 22.22 -5.85
CA LYS A 83 -22.89 23.56 -6.44
C LYS A 83 -22.44 23.57 -7.90
N ARG A 84 -21.30 22.94 -8.22
CA ARG A 84 -20.79 22.84 -9.60
C ARG A 84 -21.72 22.06 -10.52
N ARG A 85 -22.28 20.93 -10.05
CA ARG A 85 -23.26 20.15 -10.81
C ARG A 85 -24.51 20.98 -11.13
N ARG A 86 -25.07 21.67 -10.13
CA ARG A 86 -26.23 22.56 -10.33
C ARG A 86 -25.92 23.67 -11.34
N HIS A 87 -24.74 24.28 -11.27
CA HIS A 87 -24.31 25.30 -12.22
C HIS A 87 -24.22 24.75 -13.66
N LEU A 88 -23.67 23.55 -13.84
CA LEU A 88 -23.60 22.91 -15.17
C LEU A 88 -25.00 22.59 -15.71
N CYS A 89 -25.91 22.07 -14.88
CA CYS A 89 -27.30 21.85 -15.29
C CYS A 89 -27.97 23.16 -15.72
N ALA A 90 -27.80 24.25 -14.96
CA ALA A 90 -28.37 25.55 -15.30
C ALA A 90 -27.81 26.12 -16.63
N LEU A 91 -26.51 25.94 -16.91
CA LEU A 91 -25.93 26.32 -18.20
C LEU A 91 -26.49 25.51 -19.36
N GLN A 92 -26.65 24.19 -19.17
CA GLN A 92 -27.21 23.29 -20.19
C GLN A 92 -28.69 23.59 -20.47
N GLU A 93 -29.46 23.96 -19.45
CA GLU A 93 -30.86 24.40 -19.60
C GLU A 93 -30.95 25.76 -20.32
N ALA A 94 -30.02 26.68 -20.06
CA ALA A 94 -29.94 27.96 -20.76
C ALA A 94 -29.56 27.79 -22.24
N GLU A 95 -28.66 26.86 -22.55
CA GLU A 95 -28.26 26.50 -23.92
C GLU A 95 -29.42 25.84 -24.69
N ASN A 96 -30.18 24.95 -24.05
CA ASN A 96 -31.36 24.32 -24.65
C ASN A 96 -32.55 25.29 -24.83
N SER A 97 -32.66 26.33 -24.00
CA SER A 97 -33.72 27.35 -24.09
C SER A 97 -33.45 28.40 -25.16
N GLN A 98 -32.20 28.51 -25.65
CA GLN A 98 -31.83 29.34 -26.80
C GLN A 98 -31.88 28.51 -28.09
N SER A 99 -33.08 28.07 -28.47
CA SER A 99 -33.35 27.52 -29.79
C SER A 99 -33.25 28.61 -30.87
N ILE A 100 -32.04 28.84 -31.36
CA ILE A 100 -31.81 29.61 -32.59
C ILE A 100 -31.98 28.64 -33.77
N PRO A 101 -32.89 28.88 -34.73
CA PRO A 101 -32.98 28.05 -35.92
C PRO A 101 -31.74 28.33 -36.79
N LYS A 102 -30.88 27.33 -36.94
CA LYS A 102 -29.70 27.43 -37.80
C LYS A 102 -29.76 26.37 -38.90
N ASP A 103 -30.36 26.78 -40.00
CA ASP A 103 -29.91 26.38 -41.32
C ASP A 103 -28.47 26.88 -41.49
N THR A 104 -27.48 26.00 -41.34
CA THR A 104 -26.15 26.13 -41.97
C THR A 104 -25.36 24.82 -41.80
N PRO A 105 -24.77 24.27 -42.89
CA PRO A 105 -24.04 23.01 -42.84
C PRO A 105 -22.61 23.31 -42.39
N SER A 106 -22.34 23.20 -41.09
CA SER A 106 -20.97 23.31 -40.61
C SER A 106 -20.77 22.43 -39.39
N GLN A 107 -19.87 21.47 -39.58
CA GLN A 107 -19.27 20.59 -38.58
C GLN A 107 -20.17 19.44 -38.16
N LYS A 108 -20.15 18.41 -39.02
CA LYS A 108 -20.18 17.01 -38.63
C LYS A 108 -19.12 16.80 -37.53
N ILE A 109 -19.46 17.07 -36.28
CA ILE A 109 -18.85 16.37 -35.17
C ILE A 109 -19.30 14.94 -35.41
N ASN A 110 -18.37 14.12 -35.90
CA ASN A 110 -18.58 12.72 -36.13
C ASN A 110 -19.12 12.11 -34.83
N HIS A 111 -20.44 11.93 -34.77
CA HIS A 111 -21.09 10.99 -33.89
C HIS A 111 -20.70 9.59 -34.37
N LEU A 112 -19.40 9.27 -34.41
CA LEU A 112 -19.01 7.88 -34.26
C LEU A 112 -19.62 7.49 -32.93
N SER A 113 -20.53 6.52 -32.97
CA SER A 113 -21.08 5.96 -31.75
C SER A 113 -19.89 5.64 -30.82
N PRO A 114 -20.03 5.76 -29.49
CA PRO A 114 -18.93 5.48 -28.56
C PRO A 114 -18.31 4.10 -28.81
N LYS A 115 -19.06 3.15 -29.40
CA LYS A 115 -18.54 1.86 -29.86
C LYS A 115 -17.62 1.96 -31.09
N ALA A 116 -17.97 2.76 -32.08
CA ALA A 116 -17.17 2.95 -33.29
C ALA A 116 -15.85 3.71 -33.02
N ALA A 117 -15.89 4.73 -32.14
CA ALA A 117 -14.68 5.42 -31.70
C ALA A 117 -13.74 4.46 -30.93
N ARG A 118 -14.33 3.52 -30.20
CA ARG A 118 -13.63 2.52 -29.41
C ARG A 118 -12.98 1.43 -30.23
N SER A 119 -13.69 0.84 -31.18
CA SER A 119 -13.10 -0.12 -32.09
C SER A 119 -11.97 0.51 -32.90
N HIS A 120 -12.13 1.76 -33.36
CA HIS A 120 -11.07 2.49 -34.07
C HIS A 120 -9.79 2.65 -33.23
N LEU A 121 -9.91 3.04 -31.97
CA LEU A 121 -8.75 3.19 -31.08
C LEU A 121 -8.09 1.86 -30.75
N LEU A 122 -8.88 0.81 -30.52
CA LEU A 122 -8.35 -0.53 -30.26
C LEU A 122 -7.65 -1.11 -31.49
N ASN A 123 -8.19 -0.90 -32.69
CA ASN A 123 -7.52 -1.26 -33.94
C ASN A 123 -6.20 -0.50 -34.09
N HIS A 124 -6.16 0.77 -33.68
CA HIS A 124 -4.91 1.52 -33.66
C HIS A 124 -3.91 0.94 -32.66
N LEU A 125 -4.32 0.58 -31.45
CA LEU A 125 -3.46 -0.09 -30.46
C LEU A 125 -2.93 -1.43 -30.95
N ILE A 126 -3.75 -2.23 -31.65
CA ILE A 126 -3.32 -3.49 -32.28
C ILE A 126 -2.25 -3.22 -33.34
N SER A 127 -2.39 -2.14 -34.12
CA SER A 127 -1.38 -1.75 -35.11
C SER A 127 -0.07 -1.23 -34.49
N LEU A 128 -0.15 -0.54 -33.34
CA LEU A 128 1.02 -0.01 -32.62
C LEU A 128 1.74 -1.08 -31.80
N PHE A 129 1.04 -2.09 -31.30
CA PHE A 129 1.59 -3.17 -30.49
C PHE A 129 1.18 -4.53 -31.08
N PRO A 130 1.68 -4.90 -32.27
CA PRO A 130 1.34 -6.17 -32.89
C PRO A 130 1.82 -7.33 -32.00
N ILE A 131 0.87 -8.21 -31.62
CA ILE A 131 1.14 -9.45 -30.90
C ILE A 131 1.01 -10.62 -31.88
N LEU A 132 2.15 -11.11 -32.35
CA LEU A 132 2.24 -12.17 -33.33
C LEU A 132 2.58 -13.50 -32.64
N ASN A 133 2.13 -14.60 -33.24
CA ASN A 133 2.62 -15.92 -32.84
C ASN A 133 3.89 -16.17 -33.65
N THR A 134 5.00 -16.52 -32.99
CA THR A 134 6.28 -16.68 -33.70
C THR A 134 6.37 -18.04 -34.38
N ASP A 135 5.85 -19.12 -33.76
CA ASP A 135 5.95 -20.51 -34.25
C ASP A 135 4.64 -21.31 -34.01
N ASP A 136 4.62 -22.61 -34.37
CA ASP A 136 3.56 -23.58 -34.00
C ASP A 136 3.54 -23.90 -32.50
N SER A 137 4.58 -23.49 -31.77
CA SER A 137 4.60 -23.48 -30.30
C SER A 137 3.78 -22.28 -29.82
N PHE A 138 3.07 -22.35 -28.69
CA PHE A 138 2.24 -21.25 -28.13
C PHE A 138 3.08 -20.03 -27.63
N THR A 139 4.06 -19.59 -28.41
CA THR A 139 5.04 -18.54 -28.11
C THR A 139 4.68 -17.25 -28.85
N PHE A 140 4.33 -16.24 -28.07
CA PHE A 140 3.93 -14.94 -28.62
C PHE A 140 5.07 -13.92 -28.53
N SER A 141 5.13 -13.04 -29.52
CA SER A 141 6.02 -11.89 -29.54
C SER A 141 5.23 -10.60 -29.64
N ILE A 142 5.69 -9.55 -28.96
CA ILE A 142 5.15 -8.19 -29.05
C ILE A 142 6.16 -7.30 -29.75
N LEU A 143 5.75 -6.62 -30.84
CA LEU A 143 6.68 -5.84 -31.68
C LEU A 143 7.87 -6.67 -32.22
N GLY A 144 7.68 -7.99 -32.40
CA GLY A 144 8.75 -8.92 -32.78
C GLY A 144 9.72 -9.27 -31.64
N LEU A 145 9.40 -8.90 -30.39
CA LEU A 145 10.18 -9.24 -29.20
C LEU A 145 9.49 -10.37 -28.41
N GLU A 146 10.22 -11.44 -28.16
CA GLU A 146 9.73 -12.59 -27.41
C GLU A 146 9.90 -12.41 -25.90
N LEU A 147 8.95 -12.91 -25.13
CA LEU A 147 9.03 -12.87 -23.67
C LEU A 147 10.01 -13.93 -23.12
N GLU A 148 10.04 -15.12 -23.72
CA GLU A 148 10.90 -16.25 -23.31
C GLU A 148 12.20 -16.31 -24.11
N ASN A 149 12.77 -15.17 -24.46
CA ASN A 149 14.03 -15.11 -25.19
C ASN A 149 15.23 -15.40 -24.25
N PRO A 150 16.29 -16.09 -24.71
CA PRO A 150 17.52 -16.26 -23.92
C PRO A 150 18.20 -14.92 -23.58
N ASN A 151 17.97 -13.87 -24.38
CA ASN A 151 18.53 -12.55 -24.11
C ASN A 151 17.63 -11.77 -23.12
N PRO A 152 18.11 -11.48 -21.90
CA PRO A 152 17.30 -10.82 -20.88
C PRO A 152 16.86 -9.41 -21.29
N ILE A 153 17.60 -8.72 -22.16
CA ILE A 153 17.25 -7.38 -22.63
C ILE A 153 15.99 -7.42 -23.50
N ILE A 154 15.87 -8.44 -24.36
CA ILE A 154 14.73 -8.64 -25.25
C ILE A 154 13.48 -8.94 -24.42
N SER A 155 13.56 -9.92 -23.52
CA SER A 155 12.46 -10.28 -22.61
C SER A 155 12.03 -9.12 -21.73
N SER A 156 12.97 -8.33 -21.20
CA SER A 156 12.68 -7.14 -20.40
C SER A 156 11.98 -6.06 -21.22
N SER A 157 12.38 -5.88 -22.47
CA SER A 157 11.76 -4.89 -23.37
C SER A 157 10.35 -5.33 -23.79
N ALA A 158 10.16 -6.61 -24.10
CA ALA A 158 8.85 -7.20 -24.37
C ALA A 158 7.88 -7.01 -23.19
N LEU A 159 8.35 -7.32 -21.97
CA LEU A 159 7.56 -7.11 -20.75
C LEU A 159 7.27 -5.62 -20.51
N GLY A 160 8.25 -4.75 -20.78
CA GLY A 160 8.08 -3.30 -20.77
C GLY A 160 6.97 -2.81 -21.71
N TYR A 161 6.98 -3.19 -22.98
CA TYR A 161 5.91 -2.82 -23.92
C TYR A 161 4.56 -3.40 -23.55
N THR A 162 4.52 -4.62 -23.04
CA THR A 162 3.28 -5.24 -22.56
C THR A 162 2.72 -4.46 -21.37
N SER A 163 3.59 -3.98 -20.47
CA SER A 163 3.19 -3.14 -19.34
C SER A 163 2.62 -1.79 -19.77
N LEU A 164 3.22 -1.16 -20.79
CA LEU A 164 2.71 0.07 -21.40
C LEU A 164 1.34 -0.16 -22.04
N LEU A 165 1.20 -1.22 -22.84
CA LEU A 165 -0.07 -1.59 -23.47
C LEU A 165 -1.18 -1.79 -22.44
N THR A 166 -0.87 -2.52 -21.35
CA THR A 166 -1.82 -2.77 -20.25
C THR A 166 -2.22 -1.48 -19.54
N GLN A 167 -1.29 -0.55 -19.34
CA GLN A 167 -1.56 0.76 -18.74
C GLN A 167 -2.42 1.65 -19.64
N ILE A 168 -2.18 1.64 -20.96
CA ILE A 168 -3.00 2.38 -21.94
C ILE A 168 -4.40 1.79 -21.98
N LEU A 169 -4.51 0.46 -22.03
CA LEU A 169 -5.79 -0.25 -21.99
C LEU A 169 -6.58 0.06 -20.73
N SER A 170 -5.98 -0.03 -19.54
CA SER A 170 -6.70 0.22 -18.29
C SER A 170 -7.21 1.67 -18.21
N SER A 171 -6.38 2.64 -18.61
CA SER A 171 -6.77 4.04 -18.68
C SER A 171 -7.90 4.27 -19.68
N TYR A 172 -7.85 3.60 -20.83
CA TYR A 172 -8.83 3.75 -21.89
C TYR A 172 -10.18 3.12 -21.53
N LEU A 173 -10.15 1.93 -20.92
CA LEU A 173 -11.33 1.18 -20.49
C LEU A 173 -11.92 1.73 -19.17
N ASN A 174 -11.23 2.69 -18.54
CA ASN A 174 -11.54 3.27 -17.24
C ASN A 174 -11.65 2.20 -16.13
N ILE A 175 -10.73 1.23 -16.15
CA ILE A 175 -10.65 0.15 -15.17
C ILE A 175 -9.47 0.41 -14.25
N HIS A 176 -9.75 0.40 -12.94
CA HIS A 176 -8.71 0.52 -11.94
C HIS A 176 -7.92 -0.79 -11.83
N LEU A 177 -6.61 -0.73 -12.06
CA LEU A 177 -5.70 -1.85 -11.83
C LEU A 177 -5.36 -1.95 -10.33
N PRO A 178 -5.45 -3.13 -9.70
CA PRO A 178 -5.14 -3.30 -8.29
C PRO A 178 -3.66 -3.02 -7.98
N TYR A 179 -2.76 -3.35 -8.90
CA TYR A 179 -1.32 -3.13 -8.75
C TYR A 179 -0.86 -2.04 -9.70
N GLN A 180 -0.19 -1.01 -9.18
CA GLN A 180 0.24 0.13 -9.99
C GLN A 180 1.44 -0.26 -10.87
N ILE A 181 1.30 -0.07 -12.18
CA ILE A 181 2.38 -0.26 -13.15
C ILE A 181 3.09 1.08 -13.35
N VAL A 182 4.43 1.08 -13.31
CA VAL A 182 5.26 2.23 -13.69
C VAL A 182 6.13 1.84 -14.88
N TYR A 183 5.77 2.38 -16.05
CA TYR A 183 6.53 2.17 -17.28
C TYR A 183 7.84 2.95 -17.27
N LYS A 184 8.96 2.25 -17.47
CA LYS A 184 10.31 2.80 -17.67
C LYS A 184 11.06 2.01 -18.75
N GLY A 185 10.37 1.68 -19.85
CA GLY A 185 10.94 0.87 -20.93
C GLY A 185 11.34 -0.53 -20.43
N SER A 186 12.58 -0.94 -20.73
CA SER A 186 13.15 -2.23 -20.29
C SER A 186 13.41 -2.34 -18.78
N HIS A 187 13.22 -1.27 -18.00
CA HIS A 187 13.39 -1.26 -16.54
C HIS A 187 12.07 -0.93 -15.82
N SER A 188 10.94 -1.28 -16.43
CA SER A 188 9.62 -1.09 -15.83
C SER A 188 9.48 -1.88 -14.52
N TYR A 189 8.57 -1.45 -13.65
CA TYR A 189 8.29 -2.12 -12.37
C TYR A 189 6.83 -1.96 -11.97
N ILE A 190 6.38 -2.83 -11.06
CA ILE A 190 5.04 -2.87 -10.50
C ILE A 190 5.10 -2.65 -8.99
N ILE A 191 4.12 -1.96 -8.42
CA ILE A 191 4.09 -1.62 -7.00
C ILE A 191 2.96 -2.39 -6.32
N ASP A 192 3.28 -3.05 -5.20
CA ASP A 192 2.29 -3.62 -4.29
C ASP A 192 2.42 -2.98 -2.90
N SER A 193 1.42 -2.19 -2.50
CA SER A 193 1.41 -1.48 -1.22
C SER A 193 1.32 -2.39 0.01
N ILE A 194 0.85 -3.64 -0.15
CA ILE A 194 0.59 -4.56 0.96
C ILE A 194 1.59 -5.73 1.04
N SER A 195 2.55 -5.82 0.12
CA SER A 195 3.49 -6.93 0.09
C SER A 195 4.40 -6.96 1.33
N ASN A 196 4.56 -8.14 1.95
CA ASN A 196 5.50 -8.38 3.06
C ASN A 196 6.89 -8.87 2.59
N ILE A 197 7.17 -8.85 1.29
CA ILE A 197 8.44 -9.32 0.74
C ILE A 197 9.57 -8.35 1.13
N ARG A 198 10.73 -8.88 1.52
CA ARG A 198 11.89 -8.07 1.92
C ARG A 198 12.31 -7.09 0.81
N GLY A 199 12.53 -5.84 1.19
CA GLY A 199 12.99 -4.76 0.30
C GLY A 199 11.89 -3.73 0.01
N ASN A 200 12.10 -2.93 -1.04
CA ASN A 200 11.10 -1.92 -1.45
C ASN A 200 9.86 -2.59 -2.06
N ASN A 201 8.68 -2.05 -1.82
CA ASN A 201 7.41 -2.53 -2.41
C ASN A 201 7.27 -2.33 -3.93
N SER A 202 8.37 -1.99 -4.61
CA SER A 202 8.50 -1.92 -6.07
C SER A 202 9.19 -3.19 -6.58
N PHE A 203 8.49 -3.96 -7.40
CA PHE A 203 8.94 -5.22 -7.98
C PHE A 203 9.30 -5.05 -9.45
N PRO A 204 10.50 -5.46 -9.87
CA PRO A 204 10.99 -5.23 -11.22
C PRO A 204 10.27 -6.11 -12.26
N LEU A 205 9.85 -5.50 -13.37
CA LEU A 205 9.33 -6.18 -14.57
C LEU A 205 10.43 -6.27 -15.64
N HIS A 206 11.58 -6.80 -15.28
CA HIS A 206 12.71 -7.00 -16.19
C HIS A 206 13.58 -8.18 -15.75
N TYR A 207 14.21 -8.83 -16.72
CA TYR A 207 15.05 -10.02 -16.53
C TYR A 207 16.52 -9.66 -16.26
N ASN A 208 16.90 -8.38 -16.32
CA ASN A 208 18.25 -7.90 -15.99
C ASN A 208 18.47 -7.79 -14.47
N LEU A 209 18.30 -8.91 -13.76
CA LEU A 209 18.49 -9.02 -12.31
C LEU A 209 19.60 -10.03 -11.99
N LYS A 210 20.30 -9.80 -10.88
CA LYS A 210 21.15 -10.82 -10.25
C LYS A 210 20.30 -12.03 -9.84
N ASN A 211 20.89 -13.22 -9.89
CA ASN A 211 20.18 -14.48 -9.61
C ASN A 211 19.45 -14.47 -8.26
N ASP A 212 20.05 -13.87 -7.23
CA ASP A 212 19.50 -13.75 -5.87
C ASP A 212 18.20 -12.92 -5.79
N HIS A 213 17.83 -12.21 -6.85
CA HIS A 213 16.63 -11.37 -6.91
C HIS A 213 15.56 -11.88 -7.89
N ARG A 214 15.77 -13.05 -8.52
CA ARG A 214 14.81 -13.62 -9.49
C ARG A 214 13.41 -13.85 -8.92
N TYR A 215 13.31 -14.26 -7.65
CA TYR A 215 12.03 -14.42 -6.97
C TYR A 215 11.16 -13.13 -6.97
N ARG A 216 11.79 -11.95 -7.02
CA ARG A 216 11.08 -10.67 -7.09
C ARG A 216 10.48 -10.42 -8.47
N LEU A 217 11.16 -10.89 -9.52
CA LEU A 217 10.66 -10.84 -10.89
C LEU A 217 9.48 -11.81 -11.06
N GLU A 218 9.60 -13.04 -10.58
CA GLU A 218 8.51 -14.03 -10.62
C GLU A 218 7.26 -13.49 -9.93
N TYR A 219 7.44 -12.85 -8.77
CA TYR A 219 6.35 -12.15 -8.09
C TYR A 219 5.81 -10.96 -8.89
N ALA A 220 6.66 -10.15 -9.50
CA ALA A 220 6.22 -9.04 -10.36
C ALA A 220 5.36 -9.53 -11.54
N ILE A 221 5.77 -10.63 -12.19
CA ILE A 221 5.05 -11.28 -13.28
C ILE A 221 3.70 -11.82 -12.79
N TYR A 222 3.65 -12.40 -11.59
CA TYR A 222 2.41 -12.82 -10.95
C TYR A 222 1.43 -11.65 -10.73
N LEU A 223 1.91 -10.55 -10.14
CA LEU A 223 1.11 -9.33 -9.94
C LEU A 223 0.63 -8.74 -11.27
N PHE A 224 1.49 -8.74 -12.28
CA PHE A 224 1.15 -8.26 -13.61
C PHE A 224 0.06 -9.11 -14.27
N ASN A 225 0.15 -10.45 -14.15
CA ASN A 225 -0.90 -11.36 -14.59
C ASN A 225 -2.23 -11.12 -13.84
N LYS A 226 -2.19 -10.75 -12.56
CA LYS A 226 -3.39 -10.39 -11.81
C LYS A 226 -4.05 -9.11 -12.33
N ASN A 227 -3.27 -8.12 -12.78
CA ASN A 227 -3.83 -6.95 -13.45
C ASN A 227 -4.54 -7.32 -14.76
N ILE A 228 -3.95 -8.20 -15.57
CA ILE A 228 -4.57 -8.70 -16.82
C ILE A 228 -5.86 -9.47 -16.51
N GLN A 229 -5.86 -10.31 -15.47
CA GLN A 229 -7.07 -11.00 -15.00
C GLN A 229 -8.21 -10.02 -14.69
N VAL A 230 -7.93 -8.92 -13.98
CA VAL A 230 -8.95 -7.90 -13.68
C VAL A 230 -9.50 -7.27 -14.96
N LEU A 231 -8.64 -6.97 -15.94
CA LEU A 231 -9.09 -6.45 -17.24
C LEU A 231 -9.98 -7.46 -17.97
N MET A 232 -9.60 -8.74 -18.03
CA MET A 232 -10.38 -9.78 -18.69
C MET A 232 -11.74 -10.02 -17.99
N LEU A 233 -11.74 -10.11 -16.66
CA LEU A 233 -12.95 -10.30 -15.86
C LEU A 233 -13.94 -9.15 -15.99
N SER A 234 -13.45 -7.91 -16.18
CA SER A 234 -14.33 -6.75 -16.39
C SER A 234 -15.13 -6.77 -17.71
N TYR A 235 -14.75 -7.66 -18.63
CA TYR A 235 -15.41 -7.87 -19.92
C TYR A 235 -16.00 -9.29 -20.06
N ASP A 236 -16.18 -10.00 -18.93
CA ASP A 236 -16.76 -11.34 -18.88
C ASP A 236 -15.98 -12.40 -19.71
N LEU A 237 -14.67 -12.21 -19.89
CA LEU A 237 -13.82 -13.22 -20.52
C LEU A 237 -13.53 -14.38 -19.53
N PRO A 238 -13.31 -15.61 -20.06
CA PRO A 238 -12.87 -16.73 -19.23
C PRO A 238 -11.54 -16.41 -18.52
N LEU A 239 -11.34 -17.01 -17.35
CA LEU A 239 -10.13 -16.77 -16.56
C LEU A 239 -8.88 -17.10 -17.38
N PRO A 240 -7.90 -16.18 -17.47
CA PRO A 240 -6.66 -16.44 -18.19
C PRO A 240 -5.81 -17.48 -17.47
N GLU A 241 -5.11 -18.29 -18.26
CA GLU A 241 -4.08 -19.19 -17.76
C GLU A 241 -2.89 -18.39 -17.21
N LEU A 242 -2.45 -18.75 -16.01
CA LEU A 242 -1.34 -18.12 -15.30
C LEU A 242 -0.01 -18.52 -15.97
N GLY A 243 0.45 -17.72 -16.93
CA GLY A 243 1.73 -17.94 -17.61
C GLY A 243 1.77 -17.33 -19.01
N HIS A 244 0.64 -17.34 -19.71
CA HIS A 244 0.57 -16.90 -21.11
C HIS A 244 0.19 -15.42 -21.24
N ILE A 245 1.00 -14.52 -20.66
CA ILE A 245 0.76 -13.06 -20.63
C ILE A 245 0.33 -12.51 -22.00
N LEU A 246 1.14 -12.77 -23.03
CA LEU A 246 0.92 -12.20 -24.35
C LEU A 246 -0.27 -12.83 -25.08
N ALA A 247 -0.52 -14.13 -24.88
CA ALA A 247 -1.70 -14.80 -25.42
C ALA A 247 -3.00 -14.20 -24.84
N ASN A 248 -3.01 -14.01 -23.52
CA ASN A 248 -4.13 -13.41 -22.79
C ASN A 248 -4.40 -11.97 -23.26
N MET A 249 -3.32 -11.19 -23.44
CA MET A 249 -3.43 -9.82 -23.97
C MET A 249 -3.92 -9.78 -25.41
N LYS A 250 -3.47 -10.71 -26.27
CA LYS A 250 -3.94 -10.82 -27.65
C LYS A 250 -5.43 -11.16 -27.70
N ASN A 251 -5.87 -12.13 -26.88
CA ASN A 251 -7.27 -12.52 -26.80
C ASN A 251 -8.16 -11.35 -26.33
N LEU A 252 -7.71 -10.65 -25.28
CA LEU A 252 -8.38 -9.44 -24.79
C LEU A 252 -8.52 -8.38 -25.88
N LEU A 253 -7.44 -8.06 -26.60
CA LEU A 253 -7.48 -7.07 -27.68
C LEU A 253 -8.43 -7.48 -28.81
N LEU A 254 -8.43 -8.75 -29.20
CA LEU A 254 -9.28 -9.27 -30.26
C LEU A 254 -10.76 -9.12 -29.90
N ILE A 255 -11.16 -9.55 -28.70
CA ILE A 255 -12.55 -9.45 -28.21
C ILE A 255 -12.99 -8.00 -28.01
N LEU A 256 -12.08 -7.12 -27.58
CA LEU A 256 -12.43 -5.70 -27.43
C LEU A 256 -12.60 -4.99 -28.77
N SER A 257 -11.92 -5.47 -29.83
CA SER A 257 -11.94 -4.88 -31.17
C SER A 257 -13.12 -5.33 -32.04
N SER A 258 -13.70 -6.50 -31.75
CA SER A 258 -14.88 -7.06 -32.43
C SER A 258 -16.17 -6.35 -32.03
#